data_AF-A0A7C2N3K5-F1
#
_entry.id   AF-A0A7C2N3K5-F1
#
_cell.length_a   1.000
_cell.length_b   1.000
_cell.length_c   1.000
_cell.angle_alpha   90.00
_cell.angle_beta   90.00
_cell.angle_gamma   90.00
#
_symmetry.space_group_name_H-M   'P 1'
#
loop_
_entity.id
_entity.type
_entity.pdbx_description
1 polymer ?
#
loop_
_entity_poly.entity_id
_entity_poly.type
_entity_poly.pdbx_seq_one_letter_code
_entity_poly.pdbx_strand_id
1 'polypeptide(L)'
;MLFFAAFLGWHLVKPNKKSILIVTVSFILFVSLLTIVGSNHDKYIVPSSHEDIRSLPYLTWVPAEKTIQKSGVTMHDQMQSFKVMYIYNSANLSKACLMDISGNILHTWSAKINEDDTWHHVEMDNNGDLLSIVEDAMLLRLDWNSNIRWVIKMPFHHDIAPI
;
A
#
# COMPACT_ATOMS: atom_id res chain seq x y z
N MET A 1 15.91 -8.59 24.98
CA MET A 1 14.89 -8.31 26.03
C MET A 1 15.44 -8.27 27.46
N LEU A 2 16.28 -9.23 27.90
CA LEU A 2 16.82 -9.26 29.27
C LEU A 2 17.58 -7.99 29.71
N PHE A 3 18.36 -7.35 28.83
CA PHE A 3 19.05 -6.09 29.14
C PHE A 3 18.12 -4.90 29.40
N PHE A 4 16.94 -4.89 28.77
CA PHE A 4 15.97 -3.81 28.93
C PHE A 4 15.27 -3.89 30.30
N ALA A 5 14.99 -5.11 30.77
CA ALA A 5 14.44 -5.34 32.11
C ALA A 5 15.42 -4.95 33.22
N ALA A 6 16.73 -5.21 33.04
CA ALA A 6 17.76 -4.77 33.97
C ALA A 6 17.90 -3.23 34.02
N PHE A 7 17.75 -2.56 32.88
CA PHE A 7 17.78 -1.10 32.77
C PHE A 7 16.61 -0.42 33.52
N LEU A 8 15.39 -0.95 33.37
CA LEU A 8 14.23 -0.47 34.14
C LEU A 8 14.35 -0.75 35.64
N GLY A 9 14.90 -1.92 36.02
CA GLY A 9 15.12 -2.27 37.42
C GLY A 9 16.13 -1.35 38.12
N TRP A 10 17.14 -0.86 37.41
CA TRP A 10 18.17 0.05 37.97
C TRP A 10 17.64 1.46 38.25
N HIS A 11 16.64 1.92 37.48
CA HIS A 11 16.04 3.25 37.67
C HIS A 11 15.23 3.36 38.99
N LEU A 12 14.98 2.24 39.67
CA LEU A 12 14.31 2.17 40.97
C LEU A 12 15.28 2.36 42.16
N VAL A 13 16.60 2.34 41.93
CA VAL A 13 17.62 2.59 42.97
C VAL A 13 18.07 4.05 42.91
N LYS A 14 17.91 4.83 44.00
CA LYS A 14 18.24 6.27 44.10
C LYS A 14 19.54 6.63 43.37
N PRO A 15 19.48 7.18 42.15
CA PRO A 15 20.67 7.32 41.34
C PRO A 15 21.38 8.65 41.64
N ASN A 16 22.69 8.59 41.86
CA ASN A 16 23.53 9.79 41.91
C ASN A 16 23.74 10.31 40.48
N LYS A 17 23.85 11.63 40.29
CA LYS A 17 24.02 12.30 38.98
C LYS A 17 25.13 11.68 38.13
N LYS A 18 26.24 11.22 38.75
CA LYS A 18 27.34 10.54 38.06
C LYS A 18 26.93 9.17 37.48
N SER A 19 26.09 8.42 38.19
CA SER A 19 25.59 7.11 37.72
C SER A 19 24.62 7.26 36.56
N ILE A 20 23.78 8.31 36.57
CA ILE A 20 22.86 8.60 35.46
C ILE A 20 23.65 8.88 34.18
N LEU A 21 24.66 9.75 34.27
CA LEU A 21 25.48 10.12 33.12
C LEU A 21 26.17 8.90 32.48
N ILE A 22 26.77 8.02 33.29
CA ILE A 22 27.44 6.81 32.80
C ILE A 22 26.46 5.88 32.09
N VAL A 23 25.30 5.61 32.71
CA VAL A 23 24.29 4.73 32.14
C VAL A 23 23.74 5.27 30.82
N THR A 24 23.49 6.58 30.74
CA THR A 24 23.02 7.23 29.51
C THR A 24 24.04 7.12 28.38
N VAL A 25 25.33 7.40 28.65
CA VAL A 25 26.39 7.30 27.63
C VAL A 25 26.57 5.86 27.16
N SER A 26 26.57 4.88 28.07
CA SER A 26 26.65 3.46 27.72
C SER A 26 25.47 3.00 26.88
N PHE A 27 24.25 3.47 27.17
CA PHE A 27 23.06 3.14 26.38
C PHE A 27 23.15 3.72 24.96
N ILE A 28 23.57 4.99 24.82
CA ILE A 28 23.76 5.61 23.50
C ILE A 28 24.77 4.82 22.68
N LEU A 29 25.95 4.49 23.26
CA LEU A 29 26.97 3.70 22.58
C LEU A 29 26.45 2.31 22.16
N PHE A 30 25.67 1.66 23.02
CA PHE A 30 25.09 0.36 22.72
C PHE A 30 24.08 0.42 21.57
N VAL A 31 23.19 1.41 21.56
CA VAL A 31 22.23 1.61 20.46
C VAL A 31 22.98 1.93 19.15
N SER A 32 24.01 2.79 19.20
CA SER A 32 24.85 3.10 18.03
C SER A 32 25.57 1.86 17.49
N LEU A 33 26.07 0.99 18.37
CA LEU A 33 26.72 -0.26 17.97
C LEU A 33 25.72 -1.23 17.33
N LEU A 34 24.52 -1.37 17.91
CA LEU A 34 23.46 -2.20 17.34
C LEU A 34 23.01 -1.69 15.97
N THR A 35 22.93 -0.38 15.75
CA THR A 35 22.61 0.17 14.43
C THR A 35 23.70 -0.11 13.40
N ILE A 36 24.99 -0.06 13.78
CA ILE A 36 26.11 -0.37 12.87
C ILE A 36 26.13 -1.87 12.52
N VAL A 37 25.90 -2.75 13.50
CA VAL A 37 25.86 -4.20 13.27
C VAL A 37 24.62 -4.62 12.49
N GLY A 38 23.46 -4.04 12.78
CA GLY A 38 22.21 -4.30 12.05
C GLY A 38 22.24 -3.79 10.61
N SER A 39 22.92 -2.67 10.35
CA SER A 39 23.09 -2.13 9.00
C SER A 39 23.99 -2.97 8.09
N ASN A 40 24.75 -3.94 8.63
CA ASN A 40 25.64 -4.78 7.84
C ASN A 40 24.96 -6.01 7.23
N HIS A 41 23.67 -6.27 7.51
CA HIS A 41 23.04 -7.52 7.09
C HIS A 41 22.24 -7.49 5.78
N ASP A 42 21.96 -6.30 5.23
CA ASP A 42 21.40 -6.18 3.88
C ASP A 42 22.38 -5.43 3.00
N LYS A 43 23.44 -6.11 2.56
CA LYS A 43 24.09 -5.72 1.31
C LYS A 43 23.10 -5.97 0.18
N TYR A 44 22.19 -5.02 -0.02
CA TYR A 44 21.53 -4.87 -1.31
C TYR A 44 22.65 -4.82 -2.34
N ILE A 45 22.78 -5.90 -3.13
CA ILE A 45 23.65 -5.91 -4.29
C ILE A 45 22.96 -4.98 -5.28
N VAL A 46 23.26 -3.69 -5.17
CA VAL A 46 22.89 -2.73 -6.19
C VAL A 46 23.64 -3.17 -7.44
N PRO A 47 22.95 -3.52 -8.53
CA PRO A 47 23.57 -3.83 -9.81
C PRO A 47 24.53 -2.68 -10.17
N SER A 48 25.84 -2.91 -10.06
CA SER A 48 26.82 -1.84 -10.26
C SER A 48 27.15 -1.63 -11.74
N SER A 49 26.75 -2.60 -12.56
CA SER A 49 26.94 -2.60 -14.00
C SER A 49 25.60 -2.71 -14.75
N HIS A 50 25.59 -2.20 -15.98
CA HIS A 50 24.48 -2.40 -16.91
C HIS A 50 24.20 -3.89 -17.21
N GLU A 51 25.19 -4.76 -17.06
CA GLU A 51 25.08 -6.19 -17.32
C GLU A 51 24.34 -6.91 -16.18
N ASP A 52 24.57 -6.50 -14.94
CA ASP A 52 23.84 -7.00 -13.77
C ASP A 52 22.34 -6.72 -13.89
N ILE A 53 21.98 -5.51 -14.32
CA ILE A 53 20.59 -5.11 -14.59
C ILE A 53 19.98 -5.99 -15.69
N ARG A 54 20.70 -6.23 -16.79
CA ARG A 54 20.21 -7.08 -17.90
C ARG A 54 20.04 -8.54 -17.52
N SER A 55 20.75 -9.03 -16.50
CA SER A 55 20.64 -10.41 -16.03
C SER A 55 19.35 -10.69 -15.24
N LEU A 56 18.62 -9.65 -14.84
CA LEU A 56 17.41 -9.80 -14.03
C LEU A 56 16.28 -10.38 -14.90
N PRO A 57 15.65 -11.49 -14.48
CA PRO A 57 14.70 -12.24 -15.31
C PRO A 57 13.42 -11.46 -15.67
N TYR A 58 13.13 -10.36 -14.97
CA TYR A 58 11.99 -9.49 -15.25
C TYR A 58 12.29 -8.36 -16.27
N LEU A 59 13.56 -8.18 -16.67
CA LEU A 59 13.95 -7.21 -17.71
C LEU A 59 14.05 -7.82 -19.10
N THR A 60 13.95 -9.15 -19.21
CA THR A 60 13.79 -9.83 -20.49
C THR A 60 12.34 -9.77 -20.92
N TRP A 61 12.09 -9.30 -22.14
CA TRP A 61 10.79 -9.43 -22.77
C TRP A 61 10.74 -10.74 -23.54
N VAL A 62 9.66 -11.52 -23.34
CA VAL A 62 9.33 -12.61 -24.26
C VAL A 62 8.70 -11.96 -25.50
N PRO A 63 9.27 -12.15 -26.71
CA PRO A 63 8.66 -11.65 -27.93
C PRO A 63 7.22 -12.16 -28.01
N ALA A 64 6.27 -11.26 -28.23
CA ALA A 64 4.89 -11.65 -28.50
C ALA A 64 4.85 -12.29 -29.90
N GLU A 65 5.10 -13.60 -29.99
CA GLU A 65 4.81 -14.35 -31.21
C GLU A 65 3.30 -14.25 -31.49
N LYS A 66 2.94 -13.79 -32.70
CA LYS A 66 1.55 -13.53 -33.12
C LYS A 66 0.65 -14.77 -33.08
N THR A 67 1.21 -15.95 -32.87
CA THR A 67 0.56 -17.25 -33.06
C THR A 67 0.71 -18.20 -31.88
N ILE A 68 1.33 -17.80 -30.76
CA ILE A 68 1.29 -18.64 -29.56
C ILE A 68 -0.14 -18.55 -29.01
N GLN A 69 -0.89 -19.64 -29.20
CA GLN A 69 -2.08 -19.92 -28.42
C GLN A 69 -1.65 -19.84 -26.95
N LYS A 70 -2.00 -18.74 -26.27
CA LYS A 70 -1.58 -18.50 -24.88
C LYS A 70 -2.16 -19.60 -24.00
N SER A 71 -1.39 -20.65 -23.77
CA SER A 71 -1.68 -21.70 -22.81
C SER A 71 -0.87 -21.42 -21.56
N GLY A 72 -1.53 -20.76 -20.62
CA GLY A 72 -1.05 -20.53 -19.26
C GLY A 72 -2.26 -20.70 -18.35
N VAL A 73 -2.08 -21.48 -17.29
CA VAL A 73 -3.21 -21.95 -16.48
C VAL A 73 -3.50 -20.90 -15.42
N THR A 74 -4.42 -19.96 -15.70
CA THR A 74 -5.17 -19.33 -14.61
C THR A 74 -6.16 -20.38 -14.11
N MET A 75 -5.73 -21.24 -13.20
CA MET A 75 -6.64 -22.18 -12.55
C MET A 75 -7.39 -21.44 -11.45
N HIS A 76 -8.65 -21.10 -11.71
CA HIS A 76 -9.53 -20.54 -10.70
C HIS A 76 -10.04 -21.65 -9.79
N ASP A 77 -9.35 -21.87 -8.67
CA ASP A 77 -9.81 -22.78 -7.61
C ASP A 77 -10.66 -22.01 -6.59
N GLN A 78 -11.98 -22.09 -6.74
CA GLN A 78 -12.94 -21.42 -5.87
C GLN A 78 -12.88 -21.87 -4.41
N MET A 79 -12.41 -23.09 -4.13
CA MET A 79 -12.32 -23.62 -2.76
C MET A 79 -11.10 -23.08 -2.02
N GLN A 80 -10.06 -22.70 -2.76
CA GLN A 80 -8.83 -22.10 -2.24
C GLN A 80 -8.79 -20.57 -2.38
N SER A 81 -9.78 -19.98 -3.04
CA SER A 81 -9.89 -18.54 -3.20
C SER A 81 -10.71 -17.93 -2.07
N PHE A 82 -10.22 -16.83 -1.49
CA PHE A 82 -11.04 -16.04 -0.56
C PHE A 82 -12.26 -15.48 -1.32
N LYS A 83 -13.44 -15.57 -0.71
CA LYS A 83 -14.66 -14.92 -1.23
C LYS A 83 -14.60 -13.42 -0.93
N VAL A 84 -13.71 -12.74 -1.62
CA VAL A 84 -13.60 -11.28 -1.58
C VAL A 84 -14.35 -10.68 -2.78
N MET A 85 -14.93 -9.51 -2.56
CA MET A 85 -15.45 -8.67 -3.63
C MET A 85 -14.35 -7.72 -4.07
N TYR A 86 -14.29 -7.45 -5.37
CA TYR A 86 -13.31 -6.55 -5.95
C TYR A 86 -13.98 -5.24 -6.36
N ILE A 87 -13.30 -4.13 -6.09
CA ILE A 87 -13.68 -2.83 -6.61
C ILE A 87 -12.65 -2.37 -7.62
N TYR A 88 -13.12 -1.89 -8.77
CA TYR A 88 -12.28 -1.38 -9.85
C TYR A 88 -12.80 -0.03 -10.32
N ASN A 89 -11.90 0.93 -10.53
CA ASN A 89 -12.20 2.15 -11.27
C ASN A 89 -11.81 2.01 -12.74
N SER A 90 -12.50 2.78 -13.58
CA SER A 90 -12.07 2.98 -14.97
C SER A 90 -10.97 4.03 -15.01
N ALA A 91 -9.89 3.77 -15.76
CA ALA A 91 -8.82 4.74 -15.95
C ALA A 91 -9.26 6.01 -16.70
N ASN A 92 -10.29 5.91 -17.55
CA ASN A 92 -10.69 6.98 -18.47
C ASN A 92 -12.14 7.44 -18.28
N LEU A 93 -12.84 6.90 -17.27
CA LEU A 93 -14.23 7.24 -17.01
C LEU A 93 -14.41 7.53 -15.52
N SER A 94 -15.28 8.48 -15.21
CA SER A 94 -15.81 8.68 -13.86
C SER A 94 -16.77 7.56 -13.44
N LYS A 95 -16.23 6.34 -13.30
CA LYS A 95 -16.99 5.11 -13.06
C LYS A 95 -16.17 4.10 -12.26
N ALA A 96 -16.84 3.38 -11.35
CA ALA A 96 -16.30 2.22 -10.68
C ALA A 96 -17.31 1.06 -10.68
N CYS A 97 -16.82 -0.19 -10.60
CA CYS A 97 -17.65 -1.37 -10.49
C CYS A 97 -17.24 -2.24 -9.30
N LEU A 98 -18.25 -2.81 -8.64
CA LEU A 98 -18.10 -3.90 -7.68
C LEU A 98 -18.33 -5.21 -8.43
N MET A 99 -17.41 -6.15 -8.27
CA MET A 99 -17.39 -7.40 -9.01
C MET A 99 -17.19 -8.59 -8.07
N ASP A 100 -17.89 -9.69 -8.33
CA ASP A 100 -17.64 -10.95 -7.64
C ASP A 100 -16.42 -11.69 -8.20
N ILE A 101 -16.01 -12.78 -7.54
CA ILE A 101 -14.87 -13.61 -7.97
C ILE A 101 -15.08 -14.29 -9.34
N SER A 102 -16.32 -14.34 -9.85
CA SER A 102 -16.64 -14.93 -11.15
C SER A 102 -16.64 -13.89 -12.28
N GLY A 103 -16.36 -12.62 -11.95
CA GLY A 103 -16.38 -11.53 -12.91
C GLY A 103 -17.76 -10.89 -13.11
N ASN A 104 -18.77 -11.28 -12.33
CA ASN A 104 -20.08 -10.67 -12.45
C ASN A 104 -20.07 -9.29 -11.79
N ILE A 105 -20.54 -8.28 -12.53
CA ILE A 105 -20.73 -6.93 -11.99
C ILE A 105 -21.92 -6.97 -11.05
N LEU A 106 -21.66 -6.78 -9.76
CA LEU A 106 -22.67 -6.69 -8.71
C LEU A 106 -23.27 -5.28 -8.61
N HIS A 107 -22.43 -4.26 -8.80
CA HIS A 107 -22.84 -2.87 -8.71
C HIS A 107 -21.93 -1.95 -9.54
N THR A 108 -22.41 -0.74 -9.81
CA THR A 108 -21.69 0.27 -10.58
C THR A 108 -22.00 1.66 -10.04
N TRP A 109 -20.95 2.38 -9.68
CA TRP A 109 -21.03 3.80 -9.39
C TRP A 109 -20.62 4.62 -10.59
N SER A 110 -21.31 5.73 -10.82
CA SER A 110 -20.90 6.74 -11.81
C SER A 110 -21.40 8.11 -11.43
N ALA A 111 -20.53 9.11 -11.43
CA ALA A 111 -20.91 10.50 -11.23
C ALA A 111 -19.89 11.41 -11.90
N LYS A 112 -20.37 12.43 -12.60
CA LYS A 112 -19.53 13.46 -13.23
C LYS A 112 -19.78 14.79 -12.54
N ILE A 113 -18.71 15.50 -12.17
CA ILE A 113 -18.81 16.89 -11.74
C ILE A 113 -18.58 17.79 -12.96
N ASN A 114 -17.60 17.45 -13.80
CA ASN A 114 -17.38 18.01 -15.13
C ASN A 114 -17.42 16.90 -16.20
N GLU A 115 -17.52 17.30 -17.48
CA GLU A 115 -17.68 16.34 -18.58
C GLU A 115 -16.50 15.38 -18.74
N ASP A 116 -15.29 15.86 -18.46
CA ASP A 116 -14.01 15.18 -18.72
C ASP A 116 -13.39 14.52 -17.48
N ASP A 117 -14.05 14.61 -16.33
CA ASP A 117 -13.50 14.07 -15.08
C ASP A 117 -13.16 12.57 -15.19
N THR A 118 -12.01 12.20 -14.66
CA THR A 118 -11.60 10.80 -14.47
C THR A 118 -11.30 10.48 -13.00
N TRP A 119 -11.57 9.24 -12.61
CA TRP A 119 -11.32 8.78 -11.25
C TRP A 119 -9.98 8.08 -11.18
N HIS A 120 -9.08 8.59 -10.34
CA HIS A 120 -7.74 8.01 -10.17
C HIS A 120 -7.73 6.87 -9.15
N HIS A 121 -8.54 7.00 -8.11
CA HIS A 121 -8.59 6.02 -7.02
C HIS A 121 -10.01 5.94 -6.45
N VAL A 122 -10.41 4.75 -6.03
CA VAL A 122 -11.70 4.52 -5.37
C VAL A 122 -11.55 3.57 -4.20
N GLU A 123 -12.36 3.80 -3.17
CA GLU A 123 -12.43 2.94 -2.01
C GLU A 123 -13.86 2.88 -1.47
N MET A 124 -14.28 1.69 -1.04
CA MET A 124 -15.61 1.50 -0.46
C MET A 124 -15.56 1.66 1.06
N ASP A 125 -16.44 2.48 1.60
CA ASP A 125 -16.66 2.60 3.04
C ASP A 125 -17.43 1.39 3.58
N ASN A 126 -17.34 1.12 4.89
CA ASN A 126 -18.05 0.06 5.59
C ASN A 126 -19.58 0.17 5.45
N ASN A 127 -20.07 1.38 5.15
CA ASN A 127 -21.49 1.69 4.97
C ASN A 127 -21.99 1.42 3.53
N GLY A 128 -21.11 0.96 2.62
CA GLY A 128 -21.41 0.73 1.21
C GLY A 128 -21.38 1.99 0.34
N ASP A 129 -21.00 3.12 0.91
CA ASP A 129 -20.72 4.34 0.15
C ASP A 129 -19.36 4.22 -0.57
N LEU A 130 -19.19 4.96 -1.67
CA LEU A 130 -17.94 5.00 -2.42
C LEU A 130 -17.23 6.33 -2.20
N LEU A 131 -15.94 6.28 -1.89
CA LEU A 131 -15.04 7.43 -1.95
C LEU A 131 -14.25 7.37 -3.26
N SER A 132 -14.09 8.52 -3.92
CA SER A 132 -13.34 8.63 -5.18
C SER A 132 -12.45 9.88 -5.19
N ILE A 133 -11.19 9.71 -5.57
CA ILE A 133 -10.30 10.81 -5.92
C ILE A 133 -10.49 11.12 -7.40
N VAL A 134 -10.89 12.35 -7.69
CA VAL A 134 -11.07 12.85 -9.06
C VAL A 134 -9.91 13.76 -9.41
N GLU A 135 -9.14 13.36 -10.42
CA GLU A 135 -8.00 14.10 -11.00
C GLU A 135 -7.03 14.72 -9.98
N ASP A 136 -6.80 14.04 -8.86
CA ASP A 136 -5.95 14.50 -7.75
C ASP A 136 -6.35 15.89 -7.18
N ALA A 137 -7.57 16.37 -7.47
CA ALA A 137 -8.02 17.74 -7.18
C ALA A 137 -9.25 17.80 -6.27
N MET A 138 -9.98 16.68 -6.13
CA MET A 138 -11.13 16.60 -5.23
C MET A 138 -11.40 15.18 -4.76
N LEU A 139 -12.02 15.10 -3.58
CA LEU A 139 -12.58 13.88 -3.00
C LEU A 139 -14.10 13.93 -3.09
N LEU A 140 -14.67 12.88 -3.63
CA LEU A 140 -16.10 12.70 -3.83
C LEU A 140 -16.60 11.52 -3.00
N ARG A 141 -17.74 11.68 -2.32
CA ARG A 141 -18.47 10.55 -1.72
C ARG A 141 -19.79 10.32 -2.43
N LEU A 142 -20.02 9.08 -2.83
CA LEU A 142 -21.25 8.61 -3.44
C LEU A 142 -21.97 7.63 -2.52
N ASP A 143 -23.29 7.68 -2.52
CA ASP A 143 -24.08 6.59 -1.94
C ASP A 143 -24.18 5.38 -2.90
N TRP A 144 -24.82 4.31 -2.44
CA TRP A 144 -25.08 3.11 -3.24
C TRP A 144 -25.86 3.36 -4.55
N ASN A 145 -26.57 4.48 -4.68
CA ASN A 145 -27.32 4.81 -5.89
C ASN A 145 -26.57 5.82 -6.79
N SER A 146 -25.27 6.02 -6.55
CA SER A 146 -24.44 7.04 -7.21
C SER A 146 -24.86 8.50 -6.95
N ASN A 147 -25.62 8.77 -5.89
CA ASN A 147 -25.90 10.16 -5.51
C ASN A 147 -24.68 10.75 -4.80
N ILE A 148 -24.31 11.96 -5.20
CA ILE A 148 -23.26 12.73 -4.54
C ILE A 148 -23.72 13.15 -3.15
N ARG A 149 -23.06 12.63 -2.10
CA ARG A 149 -23.30 13.06 -0.71
C ARG A 149 -22.56 14.36 -0.40
N TRP A 150 -21.30 14.45 -0.81
CA TRP A 150 -20.48 15.64 -0.66
C TRP A 150 -19.26 15.61 -1.58
N VAL A 151 -18.65 16.78 -1.75
CA VAL A 151 -17.41 17.00 -2.50
C VAL A 151 -16.48 17.89 -1.69
N ILE A 152 -15.21 17.50 -1.56
CA ILE A 152 -14.16 18.30 -0.95
C ILE A 152 -13.15 18.66 -2.04
N LYS A 153 -12.96 19.95 -2.32
CA LYS A 153 -12.04 20.44 -3.36
C LYS A 153 -10.69 20.83 -2.76
N MET A 154 -9.72 19.94 -2.86
CA MET A 154 -8.33 20.16 -2.49
C MET A 154 -7.47 19.04 -3.10
N PRO A 155 -6.13 19.21 -3.18
CA PRO A 155 -5.28 18.17 -3.73
C PRO A 155 -5.31 16.86 -2.92
N PHE A 156 -5.48 15.72 -3.60
CA PHE A 156 -5.37 14.36 -3.04
C PHE A 156 -4.47 13.51 -3.95
N HIS A 157 -3.66 12.60 -3.41
CA HIS A 157 -2.57 11.96 -4.17
C HIS A 157 -2.52 10.44 -3.95
N HIS A 158 -3.65 9.75 -4.13
CA HIS A 158 -3.76 8.28 -4.20
C HIS A 158 -3.86 7.49 -2.89
N ASP A 159 -3.88 8.13 -1.72
CA ASP A 159 -4.19 7.45 -0.46
C ASP A 159 -5.40 8.12 0.20
N ILE A 160 -6.44 7.32 0.36
CA ILE A 160 -7.61 7.63 1.18
C ILE A 160 -7.90 6.38 2.00
N ALA A 161 -8.49 6.58 3.17
CA ALA A 161 -9.01 5.50 3.99
C ALA A 161 -10.37 5.95 4.52
N PRO A 162 -11.38 5.06 4.55
CA PRO A 162 -12.60 5.31 5.28
C PRO A 162 -12.26 5.45 6.77
N ILE A 163 -13.00 6.35 7.43
CA ILE A 163 -12.89 6.60 8.88
C ILE A 163 -13.74 5.57 9.64
#